data_AF-A0A174A9H5-F1
#
_entry.id   AF-A0A174A9H5-F1
#
_cell.length_a   1.000
_cell.length_b   1.000
_cell.length_c   1.000
_cell.angle_alpha   90.00
_cell.angle_beta   90.00
_cell.angle_gamma   90.00
#
_symmetry.space_group_name_H-M   'P 1'
#
loop_
_entity.id
_entity.type
_entity.pdbx_description
1 polymer ?
#
loop_
_entity_poly.entity_id
_entity_poly.type
_entity_poly.pdbx_seq_one_letter_code
_entity_poly.pdbx_strand_id
1 'polypeptide(L)'
;MEGIYKHNKDCFDVYINDRTTTDTDEFLGKVLKYLKNNGFSVSLKGFDKYNRPLVEINGTLHTADRNAACCLVERFINVKNEINLNEDSERYNKIASFIQ
;
A
#
# COMPACT_ATOMS: atom_id res chain seq x y z
N MET A 1 10.36 5.17 -14.95
CA MET A 1 11.18 5.48 -13.76
C MET A 1 10.32 5.20 -12.55
N GLU A 2 10.78 4.38 -11.61
CA GLU A 2 10.08 4.15 -10.33
C GLU A 2 10.04 5.44 -9.52
N GLY A 3 8.99 5.65 -8.75
CA GLY A 3 8.89 6.87 -7.96
C GLY A 3 7.61 7.03 -7.18
N ILE A 4 7.63 8.07 -6.33
CA ILE A 4 6.53 8.48 -5.46
C ILE A 4 5.98 9.79 -6.01
N TYR A 5 4.68 9.82 -6.32
CA TYR A 5 4.01 10.92 -6.98
C TYR A 5 2.92 11.46 -6.07
N LYS A 6 3.14 12.64 -5.49
CA LYS A 6 2.15 13.29 -4.62
C LYS A 6 1.05 13.93 -5.47
N HIS A 7 -0.21 13.57 -5.20
CA HIS A 7 -1.36 14.26 -5.78
C HIS A 7 -1.77 15.47 -4.96
N ASN A 8 -1.81 15.29 -3.63
CA ASN A 8 -2.10 16.33 -2.67
C ASN A 8 -1.55 15.93 -1.28
N LYS A 9 -1.87 16.69 -0.23
CA LYS A 9 -1.41 16.43 1.14
C LYS A 9 -1.91 15.10 1.74
N ASP A 10 -2.99 14.55 1.18
CA ASP A 10 -3.69 13.37 1.70
C ASP A 10 -3.55 12.14 0.79
N CYS A 11 -2.87 12.26 -0.36
CA CYS A 11 -2.85 11.23 -1.39
C CYS A 11 -1.56 11.26 -2.21
N PHE A 12 -0.96 10.09 -2.38
CA PHE A 12 0.17 9.87 -3.27
C PHE A 12 0.10 8.49 -3.92
N ASP A 13 0.69 8.40 -5.10
CA ASP A 13 0.83 7.14 -5.84
C ASP A 13 2.29 6.68 -5.80
N VAL A 14 2.49 5.37 -5.74
CA VAL A 14 3.81 4.75 -5.89
C VAL A 14 3.80 3.90 -7.14
N TYR A 15 4.72 4.21 -8.04
CA TYR A 15 4.96 3.43 -9.25
C TYR A 15 6.24 2.65 -9.08
N ILE A 16 6.15 1.33 -9.24
CA ILE A 16 7.28 0.43 -9.42
C ILE A 16 7.22 -0.13 -10.85
N ASN A 17 8.38 -0.45 -11.44
CA ASN A 17 8.45 -0.94 -12.81
C ASN A 17 8.13 -2.45 -12.87
N ASP A 18 6.98 -2.85 -12.33
CA ASP A 18 6.46 -4.22 -12.39
C ASP A 18 5.27 -4.25 -13.36
N ARG A 19 5.42 -5.02 -14.44
CA ARG A 19 4.41 -5.20 -15.49
C ARG A 19 3.77 -6.59 -15.47
N THR A 20 4.24 -7.45 -14.57
CA THR A 20 3.93 -8.89 -14.58
C THR A 20 2.99 -9.28 -13.47
N THR A 21 3.01 -8.57 -12.34
CA THR A 21 2.16 -8.91 -11.21
C THR A 21 0.71 -8.55 -11.47
N THR A 22 -0.13 -9.58 -11.57
CA THR A 22 -1.59 -9.47 -11.68
C THR A 22 -2.27 -9.50 -10.32
N ASP A 23 -1.64 -10.14 -9.33
CA ASP A 23 -2.15 -10.23 -7.96
C ASP A 23 -2.00 -8.90 -7.21
N THR A 24 -3.11 -8.41 -6.65
CA THR A 24 -3.15 -7.10 -5.98
C THR A 24 -2.32 -7.08 -4.69
N ASP A 25 -2.36 -8.16 -3.92
CA ASP A 25 -1.69 -8.23 -2.62
C ASP A 25 -0.18 -8.42 -2.78
N GLU A 26 0.25 -9.20 -3.78
CA GLU A 26 1.65 -9.27 -4.19
C GLU A 26 2.17 -7.91 -4.65
N PHE A 27 1.41 -7.21 -5.51
CA PHE A 27 1.84 -5.90 -6.04
C PHE A 27 1.99 -4.89 -4.91
N LEU A 28 1.02 -4.80 -4.00
CA LEU A 28 1.11 -3.98 -2.81
C LEU A 28 2.34 -4.36 -1.99
N GLY A 29 2.56 -5.65 -1.71
CA GLY A 29 3.73 -6.12 -0.96
C GLY A 29 5.07 -5.66 -1.56
N LYS A 30 5.20 -5.73 -2.89
CA LYS A 30 6.38 -5.22 -3.62
C LYS A 30 6.52 -3.69 -3.52
N VAL A 31 5.42 -2.95 -3.62
CA VAL A 31 5.42 -1.50 -3.43
C VAL A 31 5.85 -1.11 -2.02
N LEU A 32 5.36 -1.81 -1.00
CA LEU A 32 5.75 -1.57 0.39
C LEU A 32 7.23 -1.89 0.62
N LYS A 33 7.75 -2.96 0.00
CA LYS A 33 9.20 -3.26 -0.01
C LYS A 33 10.00 -2.14 -0.67
N TYR A 34 9.53 -1.61 -1.81
CA TYR A 34 10.17 -0.47 -2.47
C TYR A 34 10.24 0.77 -1.55
N LEU A 35 9.14 1.12 -0.88
CA LEU A 35 9.12 2.23 0.08
C LEU A 35 10.13 2.00 1.22
N LYS A 36 10.12 0.81 1.82
CA LYS A 36 11.07 0.44 2.88
C LYS A 36 12.53 0.56 2.43
N ASN A 37 12.84 0.08 1.23
CA ASN A 37 14.18 0.19 0.61
C ASN A 37 14.60 1.64 0.34
N ASN A 38 13.64 2.57 0.20
CA ASN A 38 13.88 4.00 0.03
C ASN A 38 13.83 4.79 1.36
N GLY A 39 13.93 4.10 2.51
CA GLY A 39 14.08 4.73 3.83
C GLY A 39 12.77 5.11 4.53
N PHE A 40 11.62 4.68 4.01
CA PHE A 40 10.33 4.88 4.69
C PHE A 40 10.14 3.83 5.79
N SER A 41 9.59 4.25 6.93
CA SER A 41 9.05 3.32 7.92
C SER A 41 7.69 2.83 7.42
N VAL A 42 7.52 1.51 7.27
CA VAL A 42 6.31 0.89 6.69
C VAL A 42 5.82 -0.23 7.60
N SER A 43 4.53 -0.22 7.92
CA SER A 43 3.87 -1.27 8.72
C SER A 43 2.47 -1.54 8.18
N LEU A 44 2.21 -2.77 7.73
CA LEU A 44 0.86 -3.23 7.44
C LEU A 44 0.12 -3.39 8.77
N LYS A 45 -0.99 -2.69 8.96
CA LYS A 45 -1.79 -2.69 10.20
C LYS A 45 -2.97 -3.66 10.16
N GLY A 46 -3.36 -4.12 8.96
CA GLY A 46 -4.51 -4.97 8.75
C GLY A 46 -5.36 -4.44 7.62
N PHE A 47 -6.68 -4.61 7.74
CA PHE A 47 -7.65 -4.21 6.72
C PHE A 47 -8.80 -3.44 7.36
N ASP A 48 -9.44 -2.56 6.60
CA ASP A 48 -10.66 -1.91 7.06
C ASP A 48 -11.90 -2.79 6.85
N LYS A 49 -13.07 -2.29 7.26
CA LYS A 49 -14.36 -2.97 7.08
C LYS A 49 -14.75 -3.28 5.62
N TYR A 50 -14.07 -2.69 4.64
CA TYR A 50 -14.26 -2.95 3.21
C TYR A 50 -13.15 -3.85 2.65
N ASN A 51 -12.36 -4.48 3.52
CA ASN A 51 -11.19 -5.30 3.22
C ASN A 51 -10.09 -4.56 2.44
N ARG A 52 -10.00 -3.23 2.59
CA ARG A 52 -8.92 -2.42 2.01
C ARG A 52 -7.70 -2.46 2.92
N PRO A 53 -6.48 -2.65 2.39
CA PRO A 53 -5.27 -2.67 3.21
C PRO A 53 -5.05 -1.34 3.94
N LEU A 54 -4.69 -1.43 5.22
CA LEU A 54 -4.30 -0.31 6.06
C LEU A 54 -2.80 -0.37 6.30
N VAL A 55 -2.10 0.68 5.85
CA VAL A 55 -0.64 0.74 5.88
C VAL A 55 -0.23 2.03 6.58
N GLU A 56 0.58 1.90 7.63
CA GLU A 56 1.25 3.03 8.26
C GLU A 56 2.57 3.29 7.54
N ILE A 57 2.74 4.52 7.06
CA ILE A 57 3.94 4.99 6.36
C ILE A 57 4.43 6.25 7.07
N ASN A 58 5.65 6.22 7.62
CA ASN A 58 6.23 7.30 8.42
C ASN A 58 5.29 7.83 9.53
N GLY A 59 4.56 6.93 10.20
CA GLY A 59 3.64 7.26 11.28
C GLY A 59 2.28 7.82 10.85
N THR A 60 2.01 7.92 9.53
CA THR A 60 0.68 8.27 9.01
C THR A 60 -0.02 7.02 8.50
N LEU A 61 -1.29 6.82 8.87
CA LEU A 61 -2.08 5.68 8.41
C LEU A 61 -2.75 5.99 7.06
N HIS A 62 -2.67 5.04 6.14
CA HIS A 62 -3.24 5.13 4.80
C HIS A 62 -4.07 3.90 4.45
N THR A 63 -5.12 4.07 3.66
CA THR A 63 -5.68 2.97 2.85
C THR A 63 -4.86 2.84 1.57
N ALA A 64 -4.60 1.61 1.14
CA ALA A 64 -3.99 1.33 -0.17
C ALA A 64 -5.04 0.86 -1.19
N ASP A 65 -4.93 1.34 -2.42
CA ASP A 65 -5.77 0.90 -3.54
C ASP A 65 -4.98 0.88 -4.85
N ARG A 66 -5.20 -0.16 -5.66
CA ARG A 66 -4.50 -0.33 -6.93
C ARG A 66 -5.18 0.53 -7.99
N ASN A 67 -4.44 1.46 -8.58
CA ASN A 67 -4.94 2.31 -9.65
C ASN A 67 -4.26 1.96 -10.99
N ALA A 68 -5.06 1.77 -12.03
CA ALA A 68 -4.61 1.40 -13.38
C ALA A 68 -5.10 2.35 -14.47
N ALA A 69 -5.61 3.56 -14.13
CA ALA A 69 -6.24 4.45 -15.10
C ALA A 69 -5.29 4.98 -16.20
N CYS A 70 -4.01 5.16 -15.90
CA CYS A 70 -3.00 5.62 -16.88
C CYS A 70 -1.69 4.81 -16.82
N CYS A 71 -1.37 4.29 -15.65
CA CYS A 71 -0.26 3.37 -15.39
C CYS A 71 -0.61 2.57 -14.13
N LEU A 72 0.02 1.41 -13.95
CA LEU A 72 -0.17 0.60 -12.77
C LEU A 72 0.57 1.20 -11.58
N VAL A 73 -0.17 1.71 -10.60
CA VAL A 73 0.36 2.29 -9.37
C VAL A 73 -0.42 1.80 -8.17
N GLU A 74 0.22 1.87 -7.01
CA GLU A 74 -0.47 1.71 -5.73
C GLU A 74 -0.71 3.10 -5.15
N ARG A 75 -1.97 3.42 -4.85
CA ARG A 75 -2.39 4.69 -4.30
C ARG A 75 -2.54 4.57 -2.79
N PHE A 76 -1.95 5.51 -2.06
CA PHE A 76 -2.10 5.64 -0.61
C PHE A 76 -2.90 6.89 -0.29
N ILE A 77 -3.99 6.73 0.47
CA ILE A 77 -4.88 7.82 0.88
C ILE A 77 -4.91 7.88 2.41
N ASN A 78 -4.65 9.06 2.98
CA ASN A 78 -4.68 9.26 4.43
C ASN A 78 -6.02 8.84 5.03
N VAL A 79 -5.94 8.07 6.10
CA VAL A 79 -7.08 7.77 6.96
C VAL A 79 -7.37 8.99 7.84
N LYS A 80 -8.62 9.47 7.84
CA LYS A 80 -9.04 10.66 8.61
C LYS A 80 -9.99 10.35 9.77
N ASN A 81 -10.54 9.14 9.82
CA ASN A 81 -11.52 8.72 10.81
C ASN A 81 -11.04 7.46 11.52
N GLU A 82 -11.61 7.16 12.69
CA GLU A 82 -11.40 5.88 13.35
C GLU A 82 -11.83 4.72 12.44
N ILE A 83 -11.02 3.66 12.42
CA ILE A 83 -11.26 2.47 11.60
C ILE A 83 -11.37 1.24 12.50
N ASN A 84 -12.42 0.46 12.29
CA ASN A 84 -12.51 -0.90 12.80
C ASN A 84 -11.69 -1.83 11.92
N LEU A 85 -10.74 -2.53 12.54
CA LEU A 85 -9.93 -3.53 11.85
C LEU A 85 -10.77 -4.76 11.51
N ASN A 86 -10.59 -5.26 10.30
CA ASN A 86 -11.03 -6.58 9.89
C ASN A 86 -9.84 -7.55 9.94
N GLU A 87 -10.08 -8.77 10.42
CA GLU A 87 -9.08 -9.83 10.44
C GLU A 87 -9.11 -10.59 9.10
N ASP A 88 -8.00 -10.55 8.38
CA ASP A 88 -7.74 -11.36 7.19
C ASP A 88 -6.28 -11.84 7.23
N SER A 89 -6.05 -12.89 8.01
CA SER A 89 -4.70 -13.37 8.32
C SER A 89 -3.99 -13.95 7.10
N GLU A 90 -4.73 -14.54 6.16
CA GLU A 90 -4.18 -15.08 4.91
C GLU A 90 -3.61 -13.95 4.05
N ARG A 91 -4.42 -12.92 3.75
CA ARG A 91 -3.96 -11.76 2.97
C ARG A 91 -2.86 -11.01 3.70
N TYR A 92 -2.97 -10.83 5.01
CA TYR A 92 -1.94 -10.18 5.82
C TYR A 92 -0.59 -10.89 5.64
N ASN A 93 -0.55 -12.21 5.87
CA ASN A 93 0.67 -12.99 5.80
C ASN A 93 1.26 -12.99 4.38
N LYS A 94 0.40 -13.07 3.36
CA LYS A 94 0.81 -12.96 1.96
C LYS A 94 1.51 -11.64 1.69
N ILE A 95 0.87 -10.51 1.98
CA ILE A 95 1.47 -9.17 1.75
C ILE A 95 2.76 -9.03 2.56
N ALA A 96 2.73 -9.39 3.85
CA ALA A 96 3.87 -9.29 4.76
C ALA A 96 5.09 -10.08 4.28
N SER A 97 4.90 -11.21 3.59
CA SER A 97 6.00 -12.02 3.04
C SER A 97 6.86 -11.28 2.02
N PHE A 98 6.32 -10.26 1.34
CA PHE A 98 7.05 -9.45 0.36
C PHE A 98 7.78 -8.25 0.98
N ILE A 99 7.33 -7.78 2.16
CA ILE A 99 7.88 -6.58 2.85
C ILE A 99 9.23 -6.88 3.53
N GLN A 100 9.55 -8.17 3.75
CA GLN A 100 10.77 -8.61 4.44
C GLN A 100 12.02 -8.05 3.76
#